data_AF-A0A6J3C8K0-F1
#
_entry.id   AF-A0A6J3C8K0-F1
#
_cell.length_a   1.000
_cell.length_b   1.000
_cell.length_c   1.000
_cell.angle_alpha   90.00
_cell.angle_beta   90.00
_cell.angle_gamma   90.00
#
_symmetry.space_group_name_H-M   'P 1'
#
loop_
_entity.id
_entity.type
_entity.pdbx_description
1 polymer ?
#
loop_
_entity_poly.entity_id
_entity_poly.type
_entity_poly.pdbx_seq_one_letter_code
_entity_poly.pdbx_strand_id
1 'polypeptide(L)'
;MQDMNEPSNFVDGTAVGHCGPEVLPYRPHMDPLATHTLCADAKHHGGLHKDLHNIYGLLEARATNYALSEIRGKRPFIISRSSFAGLGRLAGHWSGDISSAWHDMRMTVPELLNFAIFGVPLMGADICGFTGDATPELCRRWMQLGAFYPFSRNHNSDTSKDPASMGAAVVRASRRALRLRYRLLPLYYTLFWRAHVFGDSVVRPLFFEWSDNEAVYDIDDQFMVGPYVMVTPILTEGATYATPYFPGSQLWYNIVDGAFLAKNTTRNVTEDQTVAVKGGAILPLQEPPVHGPVSTSNTRSSPMQLIVIPSDMNKAFGELYWDDGDSPNTYDEKKYSHIEFYLNRTNLTSVVKWWGYGVPPINNITVFAQPAVTGVTYNDYPCEKPRCQYAYIPKTKVLHIYNINVSMDKAINIQWSYKQNKRVAGTFTRLSG
;
A
#
# COMPACT_ATOMS: atom_id res chain seq x y z
N MET A 1 -6.54 15.41 14.01
CA MET A 1 -6.85 15.77 12.61
C MET A 1 -6.91 17.28 12.58
N GLN A 2 -6.17 17.90 11.68
CA GLN A 2 -6.12 19.34 11.50
C GLN A 2 -6.93 19.67 10.25
N ASP A 3 -7.91 20.53 10.42
CA ASP A 3 -8.88 20.89 9.41
C ASP A 3 -9.05 22.42 9.41
N MET A 4 -9.64 22.98 8.35
CA MET A 4 -9.87 24.42 8.24
C MET A 4 -8.58 25.26 8.26
N ASN A 5 -7.46 24.68 7.85
CA ASN A 5 -6.12 25.23 8.07
C ASN A 5 -5.43 25.75 6.80
N GLU A 6 -6.22 26.12 5.78
CA GLU A 6 -5.74 26.91 4.64
C GLU A 6 -5.09 28.24 5.04
N PRO A 7 -5.57 29.06 6.01
CA PRO A 7 -6.69 28.91 6.97
C PRO A 7 -8.05 29.33 6.40
N SER A 8 -9.06 28.51 6.62
CA SER A 8 -10.42 28.81 6.17
C SER A 8 -11.10 29.84 7.06
N ASN A 9 -11.84 30.74 6.43
CA ASN A 9 -12.69 31.72 7.09
C ASN A 9 -14.07 31.76 6.41
N PHE A 10 -15.14 31.84 7.22
CA PHE A 10 -16.51 31.92 6.69
C PHE A 10 -16.87 33.30 6.15
N VAL A 11 -16.07 34.32 6.46
CA VAL A 11 -16.12 35.64 5.84
C VAL A 11 -14.86 35.90 5.03
N ASP A 12 -14.94 36.79 4.05
CA ASP A 12 -13.78 37.22 3.28
C ASP A 12 -12.94 38.20 4.11
N GLY A 13 -11.76 37.78 4.55
CA GLY A 13 -10.83 38.60 5.29
C GLY A 13 -11.14 38.73 6.77
N THR A 14 -11.92 39.74 7.16
CA THR A 14 -12.19 40.08 8.57
C THR A 14 -13.67 40.33 8.84
N ALA A 15 -14.15 39.89 10.01
CA ALA A 15 -15.51 40.19 10.46
C ALA A 15 -15.66 41.65 10.98
N VAL A 16 -14.55 42.30 11.34
CA VAL A 16 -14.53 43.67 11.88
C VAL A 16 -13.44 44.49 11.19
N GLY A 17 -13.80 45.68 10.73
CA GLY A 17 -12.90 46.56 9.99
C GLY A 17 -12.87 46.24 8.49
N HIS A 18 -11.76 46.59 7.83
CA HIS A 18 -11.52 46.30 6.42
C HIS A 18 -10.09 45.79 6.24
N CYS A 19 -9.89 44.91 5.26
CA CYS A 19 -8.54 44.53 4.84
C CYS A 19 -7.83 45.72 4.21
N GLY A 20 -6.50 45.78 4.34
CA GLY A 20 -5.69 46.73 3.60
C GLY A 20 -5.79 46.50 2.08
N PRO A 21 -5.44 47.51 1.26
CA PRO A 21 -5.53 47.40 -0.19
C PRO A 21 -4.58 46.33 -0.73
N GLU A 22 -5.09 45.45 -1.59
CA GLU A 22 -4.30 44.45 -2.31
C GLU A 22 -3.59 45.07 -3.53
N VAL A 23 -2.52 45.82 -3.28
CA VAL A 23 -1.71 46.42 -4.35
C VAL A 23 -0.74 45.37 -4.90
N LEU A 24 -1.21 44.57 -5.86
CA LEU A 24 -0.44 43.54 -6.53
C LEU A 24 -0.23 43.90 -8.01
N PRO A 25 0.99 43.76 -8.56
CA PRO A 25 1.23 43.98 -9.98
C PRO A 25 0.53 42.94 -10.86
N TYR A 26 0.17 41.79 -10.28
CA TYR A 26 -0.55 40.70 -10.92
C TYR A 26 -1.32 39.90 -9.87
N ARG A 27 -2.53 39.43 -10.23
CA ARG A 27 -3.31 38.49 -9.44
C ARG A 27 -3.57 37.21 -10.25
N PRO A 28 -3.26 36.01 -9.73
CA PRO A 28 -3.46 34.75 -10.46
C PRO A 28 -4.93 34.43 -10.79
N HIS A 29 -5.86 34.88 -9.93
CA HIS A 29 -7.30 34.71 -10.09
C HIS A 29 -8.03 36.05 -10.00
N MET A 30 -9.30 36.11 -10.42
CA MET A 30 -10.09 37.34 -10.39
C MET A 30 -10.52 37.71 -8.96
N ASP A 31 -10.81 36.72 -8.12
CA ASP A 31 -11.27 36.92 -6.75
C ASP A 31 -10.20 37.57 -5.86
N PRO A 32 -10.57 38.39 -4.85
CA PRO A 32 -9.63 38.89 -3.85
C PRO A 32 -8.84 37.79 -3.16
N LEU A 33 -7.59 38.06 -2.76
CA LEU A 33 -6.79 37.08 -2.01
C LEU A 33 -7.41 36.72 -0.65
N ALA A 34 -8.21 37.62 -0.08
CA ALA A 34 -8.89 37.41 1.19
C ALA A 34 -10.14 36.51 1.11
N THR A 35 -10.56 36.07 -0.09
CA THR A 35 -11.76 35.24 -0.26
C THR A 35 -11.65 33.93 0.53
N HIS A 36 -12.61 33.69 1.42
CA HIS A 36 -12.68 32.55 2.35
C HIS A 36 -11.42 32.34 3.21
N THR A 37 -10.63 33.39 3.46
CA THR A 37 -9.43 33.34 4.32
C THR A 37 -9.21 34.66 5.06
N LEU A 38 -8.02 34.88 5.61
CA LEU A 38 -7.66 36.10 6.34
C LEU A 38 -7.25 37.24 5.39
N CYS A 39 -7.30 38.47 5.87
CA CYS A 39 -6.78 39.62 5.11
C CYS A 39 -5.30 39.42 4.73
N ALA A 40 -4.94 39.78 3.50
CA ALA A 40 -3.58 39.66 2.97
C ALA A 40 -2.52 40.42 3.81
N ASP A 41 -2.92 41.50 4.48
CA ASP A 41 -2.11 42.34 5.37
C ASP A 41 -2.18 41.95 6.85
N ALA A 42 -2.87 40.86 7.20
CA ALA A 42 -2.85 40.33 8.56
C ALA A 42 -1.41 39.98 8.97
N LYS A 43 -1.05 40.33 10.21
CA LYS A 43 0.31 40.18 10.72
C LYS A 43 0.48 38.87 11.46
N HIS A 44 1.47 38.09 11.05
CA HIS A 44 1.99 36.92 11.75
C HIS A 44 3.38 37.24 12.31
N HIS A 45 3.89 36.40 13.21
CA HIS A 45 5.25 36.56 13.73
C HIS A 45 6.31 36.61 12.61
N GLY A 46 6.14 35.80 11.56
CA GLY A 46 7.08 35.69 10.45
C GLY A 46 6.89 36.70 9.31
N GLY A 47 5.89 37.59 9.36
CA GLY A 47 5.58 38.50 8.27
C GLY A 47 4.08 38.68 8.01
N LEU A 48 3.74 39.21 6.83
CA LEU A 48 2.35 39.42 6.42
C LEU A 48 1.72 38.11 5.93
N HIS A 49 0.41 37.98 6.05
CA HIS A 49 -0.31 36.78 5.67
C HIS A 49 -0.14 36.45 4.19
N LYS A 50 -0.13 37.44 3.29
CA LYS A 50 0.11 37.21 1.85
C LYS A 50 1.40 36.44 1.54
N ASP A 51 2.43 36.57 2.37
CA ASP A 51 3.72 35.91 2.17
C ASP A 51 3.76 34.52 2.83
N LEU A 52 2.84 34.24 3.75
CA LEU A 52 2.82 33.05 4.60
C LEU A 52 1.56 32.18 4.44
N HIS A 53 0.56 32.63 3.68
CA HIS A 53 -0.75 31.99 3.54
C HIS A 53 -0.60 30.50 3.20
N ASN A 54 0.14 30.21 2.13
CA ASN A 54 0.34 28.84 1.65
C ASN A 54 1.14 27.93 2.61
N ILE A 55 1.77 28.47 3.66
CA ILE A 55 2.50 27.64 4.64
C ILE A 55 1.79 27.55 5.99
N TYR A 56 0.58 28.12 6.13
CA TYR A 56 -0.15 28.11 7.40
C TYR A 56 -0.39 26.69 7.92
N GLY A 57 -0.98 25.81 7.10
CA GLY A 57 -1.20 24.40 7.47
C GLY A 57 0.09 23.63 7.77
N LEU A 58 1.19 23.92 7.04
CA LEU A 58 2.49 23.32 7.32
C LEU A 58 3.05 23.73 8.69
N LEU A 59 2.91 25.01 9.06
CA LEU A 59 3.35 25.53 10.35
C LEU A 59 2.50 25.00 11.49
N GLU A 60 1.18 24.86 11.28
CA GLU A 60 0.29 24.20 12.23
C GLU A 60 0.67 22.73 12.43
N ALA A 61 0.90 21.98 11.35
CA ALA A 61 1.35 20.59 11.41
C ALA A 61 2.68 20.45 12.17
N ARG A 62 3.62 21.39 12.00
CA ARG A 62 4.87 21.43 12.77
C ARG A 62 4.61 21.64 14.26
N ALA A 63 3.77 22.62 14.62
CA ALA A 63 3.45 22.91 16.02
C ALA A 63 2.76 21.71 16.69
N THR A 64 1.80 21.09 16.01
CA THR A 64 1.09 19.91 16.54
C THR A 64 1.97 18.67 16.59
N ASN A 65 2.90 18.48 15.64
CA ASN A 65 3.87 17.40 15.69
C ASN A 65 4.77 17.50 16.93
N TYR A 66 5.29 18.70 17.24
CA TYR A 66 6.02 18.96 18.47
C TYR A 66 5.15 18.67 19.71
N ALA A 67 3.95 19.26 19.79
CA ALA A 67 3.06 19.09 20.93
C ALA A 67 2.68 17.61 21.19
N LEU A 68 2.34 16.85 20.14
CA LEU A 68 1.98 15.43 20.29
C LEU A 68 3.18 14.57 20.68
N SER A 69 4.38 14.90 20.20
CA SER A 69 5.61 14.21 20.59
C SER A 69 5.88 14.41 22.07
N GLU A 70 5.77 15.64 22.57
CA GLU A 70 5.96 15.95 24.00
C GLU A 70 4.88 15.33 24.89
N ILE A 71 3.61 15.42 24.49
CA ILE A 71 2.48 14.91 25.30
C ILE A 71 2.47 13.39 25.38
N ARG A 72 2.79 12.70 24.27
CA ARG A 72 2.63 11.23 24.17
C ARG A 72 3.92 10.44 24.30
N GLY A 73 5.08 11.04 24.01
CA GLY A 73 6.35 10.31 23.88
C GLY A 73 6.32 9.22 22.79
N LYS A 74 5.45 9.37 21.79
CA LYS A 74 5.12 8.40 20.74
C LYS A 74 5.05 9.10 19.39
N ARG A 75 5.11 8.34 18.28
CA ARG A 75 4.94 8.88 16.95
C ARG A 75 3.62 9.65 16.83
N PRO A 76 3.65 10.92 16.42
CA PRO A 76 2.44 11.67 16.12
C PRO A 76 1.67 11.04 14.96
N PHE A 77 0.35 10.96 15.09
CA PHE A 77 -0.53 10.66 13.96
C PHE A 77 -1.33 11.91 13.64
N ILE A 78 -0.91 12.61 12.58
CA ILE A 78 -1.49 13.89 12.14
C ILE A 78 -1.94 13.71 10.70
N ILE A 79 -3.16 14.16 10.42
CA ILE A 79 -3.75 14.24 9.09
C ILE A 79 -4.17 15.71 8.94
N SER A 80 -3.63 16.40 7.93
CA SER A 80 -3.83 17.85 7.68
C SER A 80 -4.53 18.07 6.34
N ARG A 81 -5.45 19.05 6.29
CA ARG A 81 -6.12 19.44 5.05
C ARG A 81 -5.20 20.27 4.17
N SER A 82 -4.84 21.47 4.60
CA SER A 82 -3.88 22.29 3.89
C SER A 82 -2.49 21.65 3.92
N SER A 83 -1.75 21.82 2.83
CA SER A 83 -0.41 21.26 2.65
C SER A 83 0.51 22.20 1.88
N PHE A 84 1.81 22.07 2.15
CA PHE A 84 2.88 22.70 1.38
C PHE A 84 4.04 21.71 1.25
N ALA A 85 5.03 22.02 0.40
CA ALA A 85 6.23 21.21 0.23
C ALA A 85 6.88 20.89 1.58
N GLY A 86 7.07 19.59 1.86
CA GLY A 86 7.62 19.09 3.12
C GLY A 86 6.60 18.66 4.19
N LEU A 87 5.28 18.77 3.93
CA LEU A 87 4.25 18.31 4.88
C LEU A 87 4.44 16.85 5.31
N GLY A 88 4.82 15.97 4.39
CA GLY A 88 4.95 14.53 4.63
C GLY A 88 5.98 14.14 5.69
N ARG A 89 6.86 15.06 6.10
CA ARG A 89 7.75 14.87 7.26
C ARG A 89 6.99 14.92 8.59
N LEU A 90 5.83 15.55 8.62
CA LEU A 90 5.10 15.94 9.84
C LEU A 90 3.72 15.30 9.94
N ALA A 91 3.03 15.15 8.81
CA ALA A 91 1.63 14.74 8.73
C ALA A 91 1.32 13.97 7.44
N GLY A 92 0.23 13.20 7.47
CA GLY A 92 -0.48 12.74 6.27
C GLY A 92 -1.50 13.76 5.79
N HIS A 93 -2.20 13.40 4.71
CA HIS A 93 -3.20 14.23 4.04
C HIS A 93 -4.42 13.40 3.66
N TRP A 94 -5.55 14.08 3.38
CA TRP A 94 -6.72 13.45 2.76
C TRP A 94 -7.32 14.37 1.71
N SER A 95 -8.10 13.80 0.80
CA SER A 95 -8.66 14.47 -0.39
C SER A 95 -9.59 15.67 -0.15
N GLY A 96 -9.85 16.03 1.11
CA GLY A 96 -10.88 16.99 1.46
C GLY A 96 -12.30 16.47 1.17
N ASP A 97 -13.22 17.42 1.03
CA ASP A 97 -14.66 17.22 1.04
C ASP A 97 -15.21 16.79 -0.34
N ILE A 98 -14.81 15.59 -0.78
CA ILE A 98 -15.22 15.02 -2.07
C ILE A 98 -16.67 14.50 -2.07
N SER A 99 -17.28 14.38 -3.26
CA SER A 99 -18.67 13.93 -3.41
C SER A 99 -18.79 12.41 -3.48
N SER A 100 -19.94 11.87 -3.06
CA SER A 100 -20.36 10.49 -3.30
C SER A 100 -20.73 10.26 -4.77
N ALA A 101 -19.75 10.39 -5.67
CA ALA A 101 -19.90 10.23 -7.11
C ALA A 101 -18.80 9.34 -7.71
N TRP A 102 -19.11 8.65 -8.82
CA TRP A 102 -18.15 7.82 -9.55
C TRP A 102 -16.97 8.63 -10.11
N HIS A 103 -17.22 9.87 -10.53
CA HIS A 103 -16.18 10.80 -10.98
C HIS A 103 -15.15 11.04 -9.86
N ASP A 104 -15.60 11.45 -8.68
CA ASP A 104 -14.74 11.69 -7.51
C ASP A 104 -13.97 10.44 -7.12
N MET A 105 -14.62 9.26 -7.07
CA MET A 105 -13.93 8.00 -6.83
C MET A 105 -12.80 7.75 -7.84
N ARG A 106 -13.04 7.99 -9.14
CA ARG A 106 -12.00 7.87 -10.17
C ARG A 106 -10.86 8.86 -9.92
N MET A 107 -11.18 10.12 -9.61
CA MET A 107 -10.19 11.18 -9.41
C MET A 107 -9.31 10.99 -8.17
N THR A 108 -9.74 10.19 -7.19
CA THR A 108 -8.87 9.85 -6.04
C THR A 108 -7.59 9.09 -6.44
N VAL A 109 -7.57 8.40 -7.59
CA VAL A 109 -6.39 7.64 -8.03
C VAL A 109 -5.26 8.58 -8.47
N PRO A 110 -5.46 9.49 -9.45
CA PRO A 110 -4.43 10.47 -9.81
C PRO A 110 -4.08 11.40 -8.64
N GLU A 111 -5.03 11.77 -7.79
CA GLU A 111 -4.74 12.56 -6.58
C GLU A 111 -3.78 11.83 -5.64
N LEU A 112 -4.05 10.55 -5.35
CA LEU A 112 -3.17 9.71 -4.55
C LEU A 112 -1.75 9.62 -5.14
N LEU A 113 -1.66 9.45 -6.46
CA LEU A 113 -0.38 9.38 -7.17
C LEU A 113 0.39 10.70 -7.08
N ASN A 114 -0.28 11.85 -7.21
CA ASN A 114 0.33 13.16 -7.04
C ASN A 114 0.91 13.35 -5.63
N PHE A 115 0.18 13.03 -4.57
CA PHE A 115 0.69 13.15 -3.20
C PHE A 115 1.85 12.19 -2.89
N ALA A 116 1.88 11.02 -3.54
CA ALA A 116 3.06 10.16 -3.48
C ALA A 116 4.30 10.83 -4.09
N ILE A 117 4.15 11.54 -5.22
CA ILE A 117 5.23 12.33 -5.85
C ILE A 117 5.62 13.53 -4.97
N PHE A 118 4.65 14.16 -4.29
CA PHE A 118 4.90 15.29 -3.38
C PHE A 118 5.58 14.89 -2.07
N GLY A 119 5.86 13.60 -1.86
CA GLY A 119 6.50 13.10 -0.65
C GLY A 119 5.57 13.09 0.56
N VAL A 120 4.26 12.95 0.35
CA VAL A 120 3.23 12.79 1.41
C VAL A 120 2.60 11.40 1.27
N PRO A 121 3.32 10.33 1.62
CA PRO A 121 2.90 8.96 1.31
C PRO A 121 1.69 8.51 2.14
N LEU A 122 1.41 9.12 3.29
CA LEU A 122 0.24 8.83 4.11
C LEU A 122 -0.96 9.67 3.61
N MET A 123 -1.43 9.33 2.41
CA MET A 123 -2.56 9.96 1.74
C MET A 123 -3.67 8.95 1.44
N GLY A 124 -4.91 9.40 1.44
CA GLY A 124 -6.06 8.71 0.87
C GLY A 124 -7.30 9.61 0.84
N ALA A 125 -8.43 9.04 0.43
CA ALA A 125 -9.67 9.80 0.28
C ALA A 125 -10.75 9.37 1.26
N ASP A 126 -11.80 10.18 1.38
CA ASP A 126 -13.00 9.80 2.12
C ASP A 126 -13.78 8.73 1.35
N ILE A 127 -13.56 7.48 1.77
CA ILE A 127 -14.12 6.31 1.09
C ILE A 127 -15.63 6.37 1.14
N CYS A 128 -16.27 6.13 -0.01
CA CYS A 128 -17.70 6.30 -0.29
C CYS A 128 -18.14 7.76 -0.49
N GLY A 129 -17.22 8.73 -0.43
CA GLY A 129 -17.48 10.17 -0.62
C GLY A 129 -18.04 10.85 0.63
N PHE A 130 -17.68 12.11 0.82
CA PHE A 130 -18.06 12.92 1.98
C PHE A 130 -19.43 13.60 1.81
N THR A 131 -19.68 14.27 0.68
CA THR A 131 -20.97 14.95 0.42
C THR A 131 -21.96 14.09 -0.36
N GLY A 132 -23.26 14.29 -0.15
CA GLY A 132 -24.33 13.53 -0.82
C GLY A 132 -24.46 12.10 -0.29
N ASP A 133 -25.32 11.28 -0.91
CA ASP A 133 -25.53 9.88 -0.50
C ASP A 133 -24.87 8.90 -1.47
N ALA A 134 -24.13 7.93 -0.93
CA ALA A 134 -23.49 6.89 -1.72
C ALA A 134 -24.49 5.79 -2.06
N THR A 135 -24.48 5.29 -3.31
CA THR A 135 -25.19 4.04 -3.62
C THR A 135 -24.43 2.85 -3.03
N PRO A 136 -25.11 1.74 -2.70
CA PRO A 136 -24.42 0.52 -2.27
C PRO A 136 -23.40 0.01 -3.29
N GLU A 137 -23.61 0.22 -4.58
CA GLU A 137 -22.64 -0.16 -5.62
C GLU A 137 -21.38 0.72 -5.55
N LEU A 138 -21.55 2.05 -5.52
CA LEU A 138 -20.43 2.98 -5.41
C LEU A 138 -19.61 2.69 -4.15
N CYS A 139 -20.26 2.59 -2.99
CA CYS A 139 -19.56 2.38 -1.73
C CYS A 139 -18.87 1.00 -1.68
N ARG A 140 -19.45 -0.04 -2.31
CA ARG A 140 -18.80 -1.34 -2.47
C ARG A 140 -17.50 -1.23 -3.29
N ARG A 141 -17.53 -0.53 -4.43
CA ARG A 141 -16.33 -0.32 -5.27
C ARG A 141 -15.30 0.55 -4.57
N TRP A 142 -15.74 1.60 -3.88
CA TRP A 142 -14.84 2.50 -3.18
C TRP A 142 -14.19 1.83 -1.97
N MET A 143 -14.89 0.96 -1.24
CA MET A 143 -14.29 0.18 -0.16
C MET A 143 -13.24 -0.83 -0.67
N GLN A 144 -13.39 -1.30 -1.92
CA GLN A 144 -12.39 -2.17 -2.56
C GLN A 144 -11.13 -1.39 -2.93
N LEU A 145 -11.30 -0.24 -3.56
CA LEU A 145 -10.20 0.68 -3.88
C LEU A 145 -9.52 1.20 -2.61
N GLY A 146 -10.31 1.77 -1.71
CA GLY A 146 -9.84 2.51 -0.55
C GLY A 146 -9.13 1.66 0.50
N ALA A 147 -9.36 0.35 0.52
CA ALA A 147 -8.55 -0.57 1.31
C ALA A 147 -7.06 -0.52 0.93
N PHE A 148 -6.72 -0.04 -0.27
CA PHE A 148 -5.34 0.10 -0.75
C PHE A 148 -4.82 1.55 -0.75
N TYR A 149 -5.58 2.51 -0.22
CA TYR A 149 -5.02 3.82 0.10
C TYR A 149 -4.06 3.68 1.30
N PRO A 150 -2.87 4.30 1.27
CA PRO A 150 -1.98 4.37 2.43
C PRO A 150 -2.71 4.86 3.69
N PHE A 151 -3.50 5.94 3.58
CA PHE A 151 -4.48 6.36 4.59
C PHE A 151 -5.90 5.90 4.17
N SER A 152 -6.41 4.84 4.80
CA SER A 152 -7.71 4.24 4.45
C SER A 152 -8.77 4.63 5.47
N ARG A 153 -9.63 5.62 5.14
CA ARG A 153 -10.71 6.10 6.00
C ARG A 153 -12.04 6.16 5.25
N ASN A 154 -13.11 5.64 5.86
CA ASN A 154 -14.48 6.00 5.48
C ASN A 154 -14.92 7.15 6.39
N HIS A 155 -15.37 8.24 5.79
CA HIS A 155 -15.83 9.43 6.47
C HIS A 155 -17.00 10.02 5.69
N ASN A 156 -17.89 10.68 6.40
CA ASN A 156 -19.09 11.24 5.81
C ASN A 156 -19.42 12.56 6.50
N SER A 157 -20.22 13.37 5.82
CA SER A 157 -21.09 14.38 6.42
C SER A 157 -22.18 13.70 7.29
N ASP A 158 -23.42 14.22 7.28
CA ASP A 158 -24.41 13.92 8.32
C ASP A 158 -25.16 12.58 8.15
N THR A 159 -24.94 11.81 7.08
CA THR A 159 -25.58 10.49 6.87
C THR A 159 -24.69 9.33 7.37
N SER A 160 -25.22 8.11 7.55
CA SER A 160 -24.36 6.94 7.82
C SER A 160 -23.96 6.27 6.51
N LYS A 161 -22.66 6.13 6.27
CA LYS A 161 -22.04 5.38 5.16
C LYS A 161 -21.06 4.31 5.66
N ASP A 162 -21.14 3.95 6.95
CA ASP A 162 -20.27 2.91 7.47
C ASP A 162 -20.56 1.57 6.78
N PRO A 163 -19.55 0.70 6.56
CA PRO A 163 -19.77 -0.52 5.80
C PRO A 163 -20.90 -1.43 6.32
N ALA A 164 -21.23 -1.38 7.61
CA ALA A 164 -22.27 -2.21 8.21
C ALA A 164 -23.68 -1.68 7.94
N SER A 165 -23.85 -0.37 7.73
CA SER A 165 -25.13 0.24 7.38
C SER A 165 -25.48 0.12 5.88
N MET A 166 -24.49 -0.10 5.03
CA MET A 166 -24.62 -0.08 3.55
C MET A 166 -25.06 -1.43 2.92
N GLY A 167 -25.48 -2.39 3.75
CA GLY A 167 -26.04 -3.67 3.31
C GLY A 167 -25.01 -4.77 3.00
N ALA A 168 -25.51 -5.99 2.81
CA ALA A 168 -24.68 -7.20 2.82
C ALA A 168 -23.62 -7.27 1.70
N ALA A 169 -23.89 -6.66 0.53
CA ALA A 169 -22.92 -6.63 -0.57
C ALA A 169 -21.69 -5.78 -0.21
N VAL A 170 -21.91 -4.60 0.40
CA VAL A 170 -20.83 -3.72 0.87
C VAL A 170 -20.08 -4.39 2.01
N VAL A 171 -20.76 -4.94 3.02
CA VAL A 171 -20.11 -5.65 4.14
C VAL A 171 -19.16 -6.75 3.64
N ARG A 172 -19.60 -7.60 2.70
CA ARG A 172 -18.78 -8.69 2.18
C ARG A 172 -17.54 -8.18 1.44
N ALA A 173 -17.72 -7.20 0.55
CA ALA A 173 -16.63 -6.60 -0.21
C ALA A 173 -15.62 -5.90 0.70
N SER A 174 -16.11 -5.04 1.59
CA SER A 174 -15.31 -4.30 2.57
C SER A 174 -14.52 -5.24 3.46
N ARG A 175 -15.14 -6.28 4.02
CA ARG A 175 -14.44 -7.26 4.86
C ARG A 175 -13.35 -8.00 4.09
N ARG A 176 -13.60 -8.38 2.83
CA ARG A 176 -12.59 -9.05 1.99
C ARG A 176 -11.41 -8.11 1.70
N ALA A 177 -11.69 -6.89 1.25
CA ALA A 177 -10.67 -5.91 0.90
C ALA A 177 -9.84 -5.48 2.12
N LEU A 178 -10.50 -5.14 3.23
CA LEU A 178 -9.81 -4.76 4.47
C LEU A 178 -9.02 -5.93 5.06
N ARG A 179 -9.49 -7.17 5.01
CA ARG A 179 -8.66 -8.30 5.47
C ARG A 179 -7.42 -8.48 4.60
N LEU A 180 -7.52 -8.29 3.29
CA LEU A 180 -6.34 -8.30 2.41
C LEU A 180 -5.39 -7.14 2.74
N ARG A 181 -5.90 -5.93 3.01
CA ARG A 181 -5.09 -4.81 3.53
C ARG A 181 -4.35 -5.22 4.81
N TYR A 182 -5.05 -5.79 5.80
CA TYR A 182 -4.44 -6.22 7.06
C TYR A 182 -3.32 -7.24 6.85
N ARG A 183 -3.52 -8.19 5.92
CA ARG A 183 -2.46 -9.13 5.51
C ARG A 183 -1.23 -8.44 4.96
N LEU A 184 -1.41 -7.34 4.22
CA LEU A 184 -0.35 -6.57 3.57
C LEU A 184 0.29 -5.51 4.48
N LEU A 185 -0.15 -5.35 5.73
CA LEU A 185 0.41 -4.32 6.61
C LEU A 185 1.93 -4.43 6.83
N PRO A 186 2.56 -5.62 6.91
CA PRO A 186 4.03 -5.70 6.96
C PRO A 186 4.70 -5.13 5.71
N LEU A 187 4.12 -5.34 4.52
CA LEU A 187 4.57 -4.72 3.27
C LEU A 187 4.40 -3.21 3.31
N TYR A 188 3.21 -2.69 3.63
CA TYR A 188 2.97 -1.25 3.73
C TYR A 188 3.94 -0.59 4.71
N TYR A 189 4.14 -1.19 5.88
CA TYR A 189 5.01 -0.67 6.91
C TYR A 189 6.47 -0.63 6.46
N THR A 190 6.91 -1.67 5.73
CA THR A 190 8.24 -1.70 5.11
C THR A 190 8.38 -0.62 4.04
N LEU A 191 7.34 -0.39 3.22
CA LEU A 191 7.34 0.68 2.23
C LEU A 191 7.37 2.08 2.88
N PHE A 192 6.66 2.28 3.99
CA PHE A 192 6.72 3.53 4.76
C PHE A 192 8.10 3.76 5.38
N TRP A 193 8.77 2.71 5.86
CA TRP A 193 10.16 2.81 6.28
C TRP A 193 11.07 3.22 5.11
N ARG A 194 10.91 2.61 3.93
CA ARG A 194 11.68 3.01 2.74
C ARG A 194 11.41 4.46 2.34
N ALA A 195 10.16 4.90 2.42
CA ALA A 195 9.79 6.30 2.17
C ALA A 195 10.47 7.25 3.17
N HIS A 196 10.50 6.87 4.45
CA HIS A 196 11.14 7.65 5.52
C HIS A 196 12.66 7.77 5.36
N VAL A 197 13.34 6.68 4.97
CA VAL A 197 14.82 6.63 4.93
C VAL A 197 15.39 7.01 3.57
N PHE A 198 14.75 6.59 2.48
CA PHE A 198 15.28 6.71 1.11
C PHE A 198 14.48 7.66 0.22
N GLY A 199 13.30 8.13 0.66
CA GLY A 199 12.42 8.95 -0.18
C GLY A 199 11.64 8.14 -1.22
N ASP A 200 11.57 6.81 -1.06
CA ASP A 200 10.77 5.96 -1.94
C ASP A 200 9.27 6.26 -1.79
N SER A 201 8.48 5.94 -2.82
CA SER A 201 7.03 6.07 -2.78
C SER A 201 6.35 4.79 -2.25
N VAL A 202 5.32 4.94 -1.42
CA VAL A 202 4.52 3.79 -0.91
C VAL A 202 3.58 3.27 -1.98
N VAL A 203 2.79 4.18 -2.56
CA VAL A 203 2.05 3.96 -3.81
C VAL A 203 2.72 4.73 -4.92
N ARG A 204 2.68 4.23 -6.15
CA ARG A 204 3.40 4.84 -7.27
C ARG A 204 2.72 4.62 -8.60
N PRO A 205 2.86 5.57 -9.54
CA PRO A 205 2.35 5.39 -10.89
C PRO A 205 3.15 4.30 -11.60
N LEU A 206 2.54 3.65 -12.60
CA LEU A 206 3.20 2.56 -13.33
C LEU A 206 4.50 3.03 -14.00
N PHE A 207 4.56 4.27 -14.51
CA PHE A 207 5.75 4.80 -15.18
C PHE A 207 6.99 4.94 -14.27
N PHE A 208 6.85 4.84 -12.93
CA PHE A 208 8.02 4.75 -12.04
C PHE A 208 8.74 3.39 -12.16
N GLU A 209 8.01 2.33 -12.50
CA GLU A 209 8.55 0.97 -12.65
C GLU A 209 8.93 0.65 -14.10
N TRP A 210 8.31 1.33 -15.07
CA TRP A 210 8.54 1.14 -16.51
C TRP A 210 8.75 2.49 -17.21
N SER A 211 9.80 3.21 -16.84
CA SER A 211 10.13 4.55 -17.36
C SER A 211 10.35 4.58 -18.87
N ASP A 212 10.72 3.46 -19.49
CA ASP A 212 11.03 3.39 -20.92
C ASP A 212 9.81 2.90 -21.74
N ASN A 213 8.64 2.77 -21.12
CA ASN A 213 7.41 2.30 -21.76
C ASN A 213 6.36 3.42 -21.81
N GLU A 214 6.30 4.13 -22.93
CA GLU A 214 5.34 5.24 -23.13
C GLU A 214 3.87 4.81 -22.95
N ALA A 215 3.55 3.53 -23.14
CA ALA A 215 2.18 3.02 -22.97
C ALA A 215 1.65 3.12 -21.53
N VAL A 216 2.51 3.38 -20.53
CA VAL A 216 2.10 3.52 -19.12
C VAL A 216 2.04 4.97 -18.63
N TYR A 217 2.36 5.96 -19.46
CA TYR A 217 2.46 7.36 -19.02
C TYR A 217 1.09 7.96 -18.67
N ASP A 218 0.07 7.67 -19.49
CA ASP A 218 -1.28 8.19 -19.32
C ASP A 218 -2.18 7.30 -18.44
N ILE A 219 -1.61 6.26 -17.81
CA ILE A 219 -2.38 5.35 -16.96
C ILE A 219 -2.58 5.98 -15.57
N ASP A 220 -3.80 6.44 -15.33
CA ASP A 220 -4.24 7.07 -14.08
C ASP A 220 -5.33 6.28 -13.34
N ASP A 221 -5.74 5.12 -13.87
CA ASP A 221 -6.77 4.24 -13.32
C ASP A 221 -6.21 2.97 -12.65
N GLN A 222 -4.88 2.88 -12.55
CA GLN A 222 -4.14 1.80 -11.92
C GLN A 222 -2.98 2.39 -11.12
N PHE A 223 -2.58 1.72 -10.05
CA PHE A 223 -1.39 2.11 -9.31
C PHE A 223 -0.68 0.90 -8.71
N MET A 224 0.60 1.10 -8.41
CA MET A 224 1.42 0.11 -7.73
C MET A 224 1.49 0.43 -6.24
N VAL A 225 1.46 -0.59 -5.38
CA VAL A 225 1.86 -0.54 -3.96
C VAL A 225 3.26 -1.14 -3.88
N GLY A 226 4.25 -0.27 -3.68
CA GLY A 226 5.65 -0.60 -3.87
C GLY A 226 5.92 -1.07 -5.31
N PRO A 227 6.94 -1.91 -5.52
CA PRO A 227 7.31 -2.37 -6.88
C PRO A 227 6.54 -3.61 -7.37
N TYR A 228 5.76 -4.29 -6.51
CA TYR A 228 5.29 -5.65 -6.80
C TYR A 228 3.79 -5.89 -6.75
N VAL A 229 3.00 -5.04 -6.09
CA VAL A 229 1.54 -5.21 -5.99
C VAL A 229 0.88 -4.16 -6.87
N MET A 230 0.03 -4.56 -7.81
CA MET A 230 -0.74 -3.65 -8.66
C MET A 230 -2.21 -3.69 -8.25
N VAL A 231 -2.83 -2.53 -8.15
CA VAL A 231 -4.24 -2.36 -7.84
C VAL A 231 -4.95 -1.78 -9.07
N THR A 232 -6.00 -2.48 -9.50
CA THR A 232 -6.85 -2.10 -10.62
C THR A 232 -8.31 -2.04 -10.14
N PRO A 233 -8.79 -0.89 -9.67
CA PRO A 233 -10.18 -0.72 -9.27
C PRO A 233 -11.15 -0.79 -10.47
N ILE A 234 -12.41 -1.13 -10.18
CA ILE A 234 -13.53 -0.96 -11.13
C ILE A 234 -14.15 0.42 -10.86
N LEU A 235 -13.96 1.34 -11.80
CA LEU A 235 -14.26 2.77 -11.63
C LEU A 235 -15.50 3.27 -12.39
N THR A 236 -16.28 2.37 -12.99
CA THR A 236 -17.45 2.71 -13.79
C THR A 236 -18.71 2.06 -13.21
N GLU A 237 -19.80 2.84 -13.17
CA GLU A 237 -21.11 2.36 -12.72
C GLU A 237 -21.64 1.20 -13.56
N GLY A 238 -22.21 0.19 -12.91
CA GLY A 238 -22.74 -1.01 -13.56
C GLY A 238 -21.68 -1.97 -14.12
N ALA A 239 -20.40 -1.61 -14.09
CA ALA A 239 -19.34 -2.45 -14.62
C ALA A 239 -19.04 -3.65 -13.71
N THR A 240 -18.88 -4.82 -14.33
CA THR A 240 -18.52 -6.08 -13.65
C THR A 240 -17.03 -6.41 -13.75
N TYR A 241 -16.29 -5.69 -14.59
CA TYR A 241 -14.85 -5.83 -14.80
C TYR A 241 -14.18 -4.47 -15.05
N ALA A 242 -12.86 -4.43 -14.87
CA ALA A 242 -11.98 -3.38 -15.37
C ALA A 242 -11.06 -3.97 -16.46
N THR A 243 -10.44 -3.13 -17.28
CA THR A 243 -9.61 -3.55 -18.42
C THR A 243 -8.18 -2.99 -18.30
N PRO A 244 -7.42 -3.38 -17.25
CA PRO A 244 -6.06 -2.91 -17.00
C PRO A 244 -5.06 -3.38 -18.06
N TYR A 245 -4.00 -2.58 -18.21
CA TYR A 245 -2.79 -2.98 -18.92
C TYR A 245 -1.77 -3.54 -17.94
N PHE A 246 -1.27 -4.75 -18.20
CA PHE A 246 -0.26 -5.42 -17.37
C PHE A 246 1.12 -5.27 -18.02
N PRO A 247 1.95 -4.31 -17.60
CA PRO A 247 3.21 -3.99 -18.27
C PRO A 247 4.33 -5.00 -17.96
N GLY A 248 5.37 -4.94 -18.78
CA GLY A 248 6.64 -5.62 -18.54
C GLY A 248 6.67 -7.09 -18.97
N SER A 249 7.88 -7.67 -18.96
CA SER A 249 8.10 -9.07 -19.33
C SER A 249 7.77 -10.05 -18.21
N GLN A 250 7.43 -9.58 -17.01
CA GLN A 250 7.11 -10.43 -15.87
C GLN A 250 5.67 -10.96 -15.96
N LEU A 251 5.45 -12.13 -15.39
CA LEU A 251 4.11 -12.71 -15.24
C LEU A 251 3.39 -12.04 -14.06
N TRP A 252 2.09 -11.80 -14.23
CA TRP A 252 1.22 -11.26 -13.19
C TRP A 252 0.26 -12.33 -12.68
N TYR A 253 0.06 -12.35 -11.36
CA TYR A 253 -0.78 -13.33 -10.68
C TYR A 253 -1.78 -12.65 -9.77
N ASN A 254 -2.95 -13.24 -9.59
CA ASN A 254 -3.89 -12.82 -8.56
C ASN A 254 -3.28 -13.08 -7.18
N ILE A 255 -3.24 -12.06 -6.31
CA ILE A 255 -2.60 -12.18 -5.00
C ILE A 255 -3.31 -13.19 -4.07
N VAL A 256 -4.60 -13.44 -4.31
CA VAL A 256 -5.43 -14.27 -3.43
C VAL A 256 -5.15 -15.75 -3.62
N ASP A 257 -5.10 -16.24 -4.86
CA ASP A 257 -5.04 -17.66 -5.20
C ASP A 257 -3.84 -18.05 -6.07
N GLY A 258 -3.01 -17.08 -6.48
CA GLY A 258 -1.86 -17.30 -7.36
C GLY A 258 -2.22 -17.63 -8.81
N ALA A 259 -3.48 -17.45 -9.22
CA ALA A 259 -3.89 -17.71 -10.59
C ALA A 259 -3.21 -16.72 -11.56
N PHE A 260 -2.74 -17.20 -12.70
CA PHE A 260 -2.15 -16.37 -13.74
C PHE A 260 -3.17 -15.37 -14.31
N LEU A 261 -2.78 -14.11 -14.37
CA LEU A 261 -3.56 -13.01 -14.94
C LEU A 261 -3.08 -12.68 -16.35
N ALA A 262 -1.91 -12.09 -16.49
CA ALA A 262 -1.48 -11.55 -17.78
C ALA A 262 0.05 -11.39 -17.84
N LYS A 263 0.53 -11.07 -19.04
CA LYS A 263 1.92 -10.70 -19.34
C LYS A 263 1.92 -9.74 -20.50
N ASN A 264 2.47 -8.54 -20.31
CA ASN A 264 2.63 -7.50 -21.32
C ASN A 264 1.38 -7.30 -22.21
N THR A 265 0.19 -7.23 -21.61
CA THR A 265 -1.07 -7.17 -22.36
C THR A 265 -2.19 -6.61 -21.50
N THR A 266 -3.29 -6.24 -22.17
CA THR A 266 -4.53 -5.82 -21.52
C THR A 266 -5.43 -7.04 -21.28
N ARG A 267 -6.08 -7.12 -20.13
CA ARG A 267 -6.99 -8.22 -19.80
C ARG A 267 -8.12 -7.73 -18.88
N ASN A 268 -9.35 -8.17 -19.16
CA ASN A 268 -10.47 -7.94 -18.24
C ASN A 268 -10.24 -8.65 -16.90
N VAL A 269 -10.34 -7.89 -15.80
CA VAL A 269 -10.28 -8.38 -14.43
C VAL A 269 -11.61 -8.16 -13.73
N THR A 270 -12.12 -9.20 -13.09
CA THR A 270 -13.28 -9.06 -12.21
C THR A 270 -12.85 -8.53 -10.84
N GLU A 271 -13.83 -8.21 -10.00
CA GLU A 271 -13.66 -7.76 -8.61
C GLU A 271 -12.64 -8.58 -7.79
N ASP A 272 -12.60 -9.89 -8.02
CA ASP A 272 -11.73 -10.83 -7.31
C ASP A 272 -10.29 -10.88 -7.83
N GLN A 273 -10.01 -10.14 -8.90
CA GLN A 273 -8.75 -10.09 -9.65
C GLN A 273 -8.15 -8.68 -9.71
N THR A 274 -8.74 -7.73 -8.96
CA THR A 274 -8.34 -6.31 -8.93
C THR A 274 -7.00 -6.07 -8.22
N VAL A 275 -6.42 -7.08 -7.59
CA VAL A 275 -5.12 -6.99 -6.92
C VAL A 275 -4.19 -8.07 -7.46
N ALA A 276 -3.20 -7.63 -8.22
CA ALA A 276 -2.22 -8.49 -8.88
C ALA A 276 -0.84 -8.36 -8.23
N VAL A 277 -0.03 -9.41 -8.34
CA VAL A 277 1.37 -9.42 -7.92
C VAL A 277 2.28 -9.77 -9.10
N LYS A 278 3.36 -9.01 -9.24
CA LYS A 278 4.39 -9.14 -10.27
C LYS A 278 5.36 -10.28 -9.90
N GLY A 279 5.75 -11.09 -10.88
CA GLY A 279 6.83 -12.07 -10.73
C GLY A 279 8.17 -11.44 -10.35
N GLY A 280 8.90 -12.09 -9.44
CA GLY A 280 10.16 -11.60 -8.87
C GLY A 280 10.06 -11.12 -7.42
N ALA A 281 8.89 -11.24 -6.78
CA ALA A 281 8.62 -10.69 -5.45
C ALA A 281 8.60 -11.75 -4.34
N ILE A 282 9.03 -11.36 -3.14
CA ILE A 282 8.72 -12.05 -1.89
C ILE A 282 8.00 -11.05 -0.99
N LEU A 283 6.76 -11.35 -0.60
CA LEU A 283 5.91 -10.45 0.17
C LEU A 283 5.77 -10.97 1.61
N PRO A 284 6.24 -10.23 2.62
CA PRO A 284 5.93 -10.53 4.02
C PRO A 284 4.48 -10.11 4.33
N LEU A 285 3.76 -11.01 4.99
CA LEU A 285 2.36 -10.85 5.33
C LEU A 285 2.09 -11.25 6.79
N GLN A 286 0.94 -10.82 7.31
CA GLN A 286 0.48 -11.23 8.63
C GLN A 286 -1.04 -11.40 8.66
N GLU A 287 -1.53 -12.63 8.84
CA GLU A 287 -2.97 -12.90 8.87
C GLU A 287 -3.66 -12.22 10.07
N PRO A 288 -4.73 -11.42 9.83
CA PRO A 288 -5.56 -10.93 10.91
C PRO A 288 -6.35 -12.08 11.56
N PRO A 289 -6.76 -11.96 12.83
CA PRO A 289 -7.54 -12.99 13.52
C PRO A 289 -8.76 -13.44 12.71
N VAL A 290 -9.03 -14.75 12.70
CA VAL A 290 -10.17 -15.35 11.96
C VAL A 290 -11.51 -14.98 12.63
N HIS A 291 -11.50 -14.88 13.96
CA HIS A 291 -12.65 -14.55 14.79
C HIS A 291 -12.38 -13.35 15.69
N GLY A 292 -13.45 -12.67 16.11
CA GLY A 292 -13.37 -11.52 17.01
C GLY A 292 -13.00 -10.20 16.30
N PRO A 293 -12.69 -9.15 17.08
CA PRO A 293 -12.28 -7.86 16.53
C PRO A 293 -10.96 -7.98 15.78
N VAL A 294 -10.80 -7.22 14.69
CA VAL A 294 -9.55 -7.14 13.93
C VAL A 294 -8.91 -5.79 14.19
N SER A 295 -7.69 -5.78 14.72
CA SER A 295 -6.90 -4.57 14.96
C SER A 295 -5.43 -4.81 14.68
N THR A 296 -4.63 -3.75 14.52
CA THR A 296 -3.18 -3.91 14.35
C THR A 296 -2.55 -4.51 15.60
N SER A 297 -3.05 -4.17 16.79
CA SER A 297 -2.54 -4.71 18.07
C SER A 297 -2.64 -6.22 18.15
N ASN A 298 -3.75 -6.83 17.71
CA ASN A 298 -3.88 -8.29 17.73
C ASN A 298 -3.26 -8.96 16.51
N THR A 299 -3.28 -8.32 15.34
CA THR A 299 -2.65 -8.85 14.13
C THR A 299 -1.14 -8.93 14.28
N ARG A 300 -0.50 -7.91 14.89
CA ARG A 300 0.96 -7.83 15.09
C ARG A 300 1.54 -8.97 15.93
N SER A 301 0.72 -9.59 16.78
CA SER A 301 1.11 -10.74 17.59
C SER A 301 0.96 -12.08 16.86
N SER A 302 0.30 -12.11 15.70
CA SER A 302 0.17 -13.32 14.89
C SER A 302 1.52 -13.71 14.26
N PRO A 303 1.73 -15.00 13.97
CA PRO A 303 2.84 -15.41 13.12
C PRO A 303 2.82 -14.70 11.76
N MET A 304 3.99 -14.58 11.14
CA MET A 304 4.17 -14.02 9.80
C MET A 304 3.99 -15.08 8.71
N GLN A 305 3.74 -14.64 7.49
CA GLN A 305 3.67 -15.48 6.29
C GLN A 305 4.49 -14.87 5.17
N LEU A 306 4.93 -15.70 4.23
CA LEU A 306 5.55 -15.24 2.98
C LEU A 306 4.71 -15.70 1.78
N ILE A 307 4.49 -14.80 0.81
CA ILE A 307 4.16 -15.20 -0.56
C ILE A 307 5.41 -15.00 -1.41
N VAL A 308 5.86 -16.06 -2.07
CA VAL A 308 6.99 -16.08 -2.99
C VAL A 308 6.45 -16.19 -4.41
N ILE A 309 6.72 -15.18 -5.23
CA ILE A 309 6.32 -15.14 -6.64
C ILE A 309 7.58 -15.16 -7.50
N PRO A 310 8.03 -16.32 -7.99
CA PRO A 310 9.22 -16.39 -8.84
C PRO A 310 9.04 -15.59 -10.13
N SER A 311 10.13 -14.95 -10.56
CA SER A 311 10.28 -14.43 -11.92
C SER A 311 10.44 -15.56 -12.95
N ASP A 312 10.45 -15.21 -14.23
CA ASP A 312 10.75 -16.15 -15.34
C ASP A 312 12.14 -16.81 -15.20
N MET A 313 13.06 -16.21 -14.43
CA MET A 313 14.37 -16.77 -14.11
C MET A 313 14.38 -17.60 -12.81
N ASN A 314 13.22 -17.87 -12.22
CA ASN A 314 13.04 -18.48 -10.92
C ASN A 314 13.81 -17.77 -9.78
N LYS A 315 13.92 -16.44 -9.89
CA LYS A 315 14.44 -15.58 -8.82
C LYS A 315 13.34 -14.73 -8.22
N ALA A 316 13.45 -14.40 -6.95
CA ALA A 316 12.59 -13.41 -6.31
C ALA A 316 13.34 -12.72 -5.17
N PHE A 317 12.94 -11.50 -4.84
CA PHE A 317 13.48 -10.71 -3.76
C PHE A 317 12.35 -10.06 -2.95
N GLY A 318 12.57 -9.92 -1.66
CA GLY A 318 11.71 -9.14 -0.78
C GLY A 318 12.44 -8.74 0.48
N GLU A 319 11.84 -7.85 1.25
CA GLU A 319 12.39 -7.38 2.50
C GLU A 319 11.31 -7.09 3.51
N LEU A 320 11.69 -7.09 4.79
CA LEU A 320 10.83 -6.78 5.92
C LEU A 320 11.56 -5.82 6.86
N TYR A 321 10.93 -4.69 7.15
CA TYR A 321 11.29 -3.83 8.28
C TYR A 321 10.30 -4.03 9.43
N TRP A 322 10.81 -4.17 10.65
CA TRP A 322 9.99 -4.42 11.83
C TRP A 322 10.55 -3.75 13.09
N ASP A 323 9.73 -2.98 13.79
CA ASP A 323 10.02 -2.39 15.11
C ASP A 323 8.76 -2.49 15.99
N ASP A 324 8.70 -1.77 17.11
CA ASP A 324 7.53 -1.77 17.99
C ASP A 324 6.25 -1.17 17.37
N GLY A 325 6.38 -0.35 16.33
CA GLY A 325 5.27 0.26 15.59
C GLY A 325 4.80 1.63 16.08
N ASP A 326 5.37 2.19 17.17
CA ASP A 326 4.80 3.38 17.84
C ASP A 326 5.85 4.31 18.46
N SER A 327 7.02 3.81 18.87
CA SER A 327 8.06 4.66 19.47
C SER A 327 8.72 5.57 18.42
N PRO A 328 9.06 6.83 18.78
CA PRO A 328 9.81 7.70 17.89
C PRO A 328 11.24 7.19 17.71
N ASN A 329 11.90 7.62 16.62
CA ASN A 329 13.34 7.44 16.38
C ASN A 329 13.86 5.99 16.41
N THR A 330 13.01 4.98 16.25
CA THR A 330 13.43 3.57 16.31
C THR A 330 14.50 3.22 15.28
N TYR A 331 14.46 3.84 14.11
CA TYR A 331 15.50 3.67 13.08
C TYR A 331 16.85 4.23 13.53
N ASP A 332 16.89 5.51 13.94
CA ASP A 332 18.13 6.17 14.38
C ASP A 332 18.73 5.51 15.63
N GLU A 333 17.88 5.07 16.56
CA GLU A 333 18.27 4.35 17.77
C GLU A 333 18.51 2.86 17.55
N LYS A 334 18.37 2.38 16.31
CA LYS A 334 18.57 0.98 15.90
C LYS A 334 17.69 -0.04 16.63
N LYS A 335 16.51 0.37 17.09
CA LYS A 335 15.47 -0.44 17.75
C LYS A 335 14.50 -1.06 16.74
N TYR A 336 15.05 -1.73 15.74
CA TYR A 336 14.29 -2.37 14.66
C TYR A 336 14.99 -3.66 14.20
N SER A 337 14.36 -4.43 13.33
CA SER A 337 14.95 -5.54 12.59
C SER A 337 14.68 -5.39 11.11
N HIS A 338 15.69 -5.71 10.29
CA HIS A 338 15.62 -5.67 8.83
C HIS A 338 16.11 -7.00 8.26
N ILE A 339 15.28 -7.62 7.44
CA ILE A 339 15.52 -8.96 6.89
C ILE A 339 15.28 -8.90 5.39
N GLU A 340 16.22 -9.44 4.63
CA GLU A 340 16.11 -9.63 3.18
C GLU A 340 15.82 -11.11 2.89
N PHE A 341 14.93 -11.37 1.93
CA PHE A 341 14.55 -12.70 1.47
C PHE A 341 14.96 -12.87 0.02
N TYR A 342 15.45 -14.06 -0.32
CA TYR A 342 15.92 -14.39 -1.66
C TYR A 342 15.42 -15.75 -2.10
N LEU A 343 14.86 -15.81 -3.30
CA LEU A 343 14.66 -17.05 -4.02
C LEU A 343 15.70 -17.18 -5.12
N ASN A 344 16.35 -18.33 -5.18
CA ASN A 344 17.14 -18.75 -6.33
C ASN A 344 16.77 -20.18 -6.74
N ARG A 345 16.11 -20.31 -7.90
CA ARG A 345 15.52 -21.55 -8.40
C ARG A 345 14.48 -22.11 -7.46
N THR A 346 14.87 -23.05 -6.61
CA THR A 346 14.00 -23.72 -5.63
C THR A 346 14.47 -23.54 -4.20
N ASN A 347 15.48 -22.70 -3.98
CA ASN A 347 16.03 -22.42 -2.66
C ASN A 347 15.61 -21.03 -2.19
N LEU A 348 14.80 -20.99 -1.14
CA LEU A 348 14.37 -19.79 -0.42
C LEU A 348 15.27 -19.60 0.79
N THR A 349 15.95 -18.46 0.83
CA THR A 349 16.88 -18.07 1.87
C THR A 349 16.59 -16.69 2.44
N SER A 350 17.15 -16.37 3.60
CA SER A 350 17.11 -15.01 4.14
C SER A 350 18.48 -14.54 4.66
N VAL A 351 18.63 -13.22 4.73
CA VAL A 351 19.77 -12.55 5.35
C VAL A 351 19.24 -11.57 6.38
N VAL A 352 19.67 -11.70 7.63
CA VAL A 352 19.36 -10.75 8.70
C VAL A 352 20.35 -9.59 8.59
N LYS A 353 19.87 -8.43 8.16
CA LYS A 353 20.70 -7.22 7.97
C LYS A 353 20.91 -6.49 9.28
N TRP A 354 19.89 -6.48 10.12
CA TRP A 354 19.91 -5.91 11.45
C TRP A 354 18.91 -6.62 12.35
N TRP A 355 19.25 -6.86 13.61
CA TRP A 355 18.39 -7.51 14.60
C TRP A 355 18.41 -6.78 15.95
N GLY A 356 17.57 -5.75 16.05
CA GLY A 356 17.38 -4.93 17.25
C GLY A 356 15.98 -5.03 17.86
N TYR A 357 15.04 -5.74 17.21
CA TYR A 357 13.69 -5.97 17.74
C TYR A 357 13.14 -7.35 17.34
N GLY A 358 12.43 -8.02 18.25
CA GLY A 358 11.89 -9.35 17.99
C GLY A 358 10.79 -9.36 16.92
N VAL A 359 10.90 -10.27 15.95
CA VAL A 359 9.89 -10.45 14.89
C VAL A 359 9.15 -11.78 15.09
N PRO A 360 7.81 -11.83 14.99
CA PRO A 360 7.05 -13.09 15.10
C PRO A 360 7.54 -14.13 14.07
N PRO A 361 7.55 -15.44 14.39
CA PRO A 361 8.05 -16.46 13.46
C PRO A 361 7.16 -16.60 12.22
N ILE A 362 7.71 -17.16 11.14
CA ILE A 362 6.92 -17.52 9.96
C ILE A 362 6.27 -18.89 10.17
N ASN A 363 4.96 -18.98 9.94
CA ASN A 363 4.22 -20.24 10.04
C ASN A 363 3.74 -20.84 8.71
N ASN A 364 3.65 -20.02 7.66
CA ASN A 364 3.23 -20.45 6.33
C ASN A 364 4.04 -19.73 5.23
N ILE A 365 4.35 -20.46 4.16
CA ILE A 365 4.99 -19.95 2.95
C ILE A 365 4.20 -20.47 1.76
N THR A 366 3.79 -19.57 0.88
CA THR A 366 3.09 -19.91 -0.35
C THR A 366 3.96 -19.53 -1.55
N VAL A 367 4.19 -20.46 -2.46
CA VAL A 367 5.03 -20.25 -3.65
C VAL A 367 4.18 -20.42 -4.91
N PHE A 368 4.10 -19.38 -5.72
CA PHE A 368 3.29 -19.38 -6.95
C PHE A 368 4.04 -20.02 -8.13
N ALA A 369 3.27 -20.43 -9.15
CA ALA A 369 3.78 -20.88 -10.45
C ALA A 369 4.82 -22.02 -10.41
N GLN A 370 4.62 -22.98 -9.52
CA GLN A 370 5.53 -24.13 -9.37
C GLN A 370 5.18 -25.27 -10.32
N PRO A 371 6.17 -25.95 -10.91
CA PRO A 371 6.01 -27.32 -11.42
C PRO A 371 5.56 -28.28 -10.31
N ALA A 372 5.21 -29.52 -10.68
CA ALA A 372 4.82 -30.55 -9.71
C ALA A 372 5.95 -30.81 -8.69
N VAL A 373 5.71 -30.39 -7.45
CA VAL A 373 6.63 -30.53 -6.32
C VAL A 373 6.54 -31.93 -5.73
N THR A 374 7.68 -32.56 -5.48
CA THR A 374 7.79 -33.93 -4.94
C THR A 374 8.38 -34.00 -3.55
N GLY A 375 9.04 -32.94 -3.09
CA GLY A 375 9.64 -32.88 -1.78
C GLY A 375 9.96 -31.45 -1.37
N VAL A 376 9.93 -31.20 -0.07
CA VAL A 376 10.31 -29.93 0.55
C VAL A 376 11.25 -30.26 1.71
N THR A 377 12.31 -29.48 1.88
CA THR A 377 13.21 -29.54 3.02
C THR A 377 13.23 -28.21 3.75
N TYR A 378 13.39 -28.27 5.07
CA TYR A 378 13.61 -27.12 5.95
C TYR A 378 14.86 -27.39 6.78
N ASN A 379 15.88 -26.52 6.63
CA ASN A 379 17.22 -26.69 7.21
C ASN A 379 17.79 -28.08 6.91
N ASP A 380 17.78 -28.47 5.64
CA ASP A 380 18.30 -29.75 5.12
C ASP A 380 17.57 -31.02 5.60
N TYR A 381 16.53 -30.90 6.41
CA TYR A 381 15.68 -32.03 6.81
C TYR A 381 14.36 -32.07 6.02
N PRO A 382 13.83 -33.26 5.72
CA PRO A 382 12.51 -33.39 5.10
C PRO A 382 11.41 -32.66 5.87
N CYS A 383 10.52 -32.02 5.11
CA CYS A 383 9.35 -31.32 5.62
C CYS A 383 8.21 -32.30 5.94
N GLU A 384 8.31 -32.92 7.11
CA GLU A 384 7.36 -33.90 7.62
C GLU A 384 6.94 -33.55 9.06
N LYS A 385 5.78 -34.05 9.50
CA LYS A 385 5.31 -33.81 10.87
C LYS A 385 6.35 -34.34 11.88
N PRO A 386 6.64 -33.61 12.97
CA PRO A 386 6.00 -32.36 13.41
C PRO A 386 6.68 -31.07 12.90
N ARG A 387 7.72 -31.16 12.06
CA ARG A 387 8.57 -30.02 11.66
C ARG A 387 7.85 -29.05 10.72
N CYS A 388 7.21 -29.58 9.69
CA CYS A 388 6.34 -28.85 8.78
C CYS A 388 5.52 -29.81 7.91
N GLN A 389 4.62 -29.26 7.12
CA GLN A 389 3.86 -29.97 6.11
C GLN A 389 3.85 -29.15 4.82
N TYR A 390 3.58 -29.80 3.69
CA TYR A 390 3.39 -29.10 2.43
C TYR A 390 2.29 -29.74 1.59
N ALA A 391 1.67 -28.93 0.73
CA ALA A 391 0.68 -29.34 -0.25
C ALA A 391 0.92 -28.59 -1.56
N TYR A 392 0.87 -29.31 -2.68
CA TYR A 392 0.91 -28.71 -4.01
C TYR A 392 -0.48 -28.80 -4.65
N ILE A 393 -1.00 -27.68 -5.14
CA ILE A 393 -2.31 -27.59 -5.81
C ILE A 393 -2.07 -27.57 -7.33
N PRO A 394 -2.31 -28.67 -8.07
CA PRO A 394 -2.00 -28.73 -9.49
C PRO A 394 -2.79 -27.75 -10.35
N LYS A 395 -4.02 -27.43 -9.94
CA LYS A 395 -4.91 -26.52 -10.67
C LYS A 395 -4.36 -25.09 -10.75
N THR A 396 -3.84 -24.58 -9.64
CA THR A 396 -3.29 -23.22 -9.54
C THR A 396 -1.76 -23.19 -9.64
N LYS A 397 -1.10 -24.37 -9.63
CA LYS A 397 0.37 -24.50 -9.60
C LYS A 397 0.99 -23.82 -8.38
N VAL A 398 0.34 -23.94 -7.23
CA VAL A 398 0.77 -23.30 -5.98
C VAL A 398 1.27 -24.34 -5.00
N LEU A 399 2.46 -24.10 -4.43
CA LEU A 399 3.00 -24.85 -3.30
C LEU A 399 2.68 -24.10 -2.01
N HIS A 400 2.05 -24.78 -1.06
CA HIS A 400 1.88 -24.31 0.31
C HIS A 400 2.78 -25.12 1.23
N ILE A 401 3.61 -24.43 2.02
CA ILE A 401 4.37 -25.00 3.13
C ILE A 401 3.77 -24.39 4.40
N TYR A 402 3.30 -25.24 5.32
CA TYR A 402 2.50 -24.81 6.47
C TYR A 402 2.84 -25.63 7.71
N ASN A 403 2.32 -25.19 8.86
CA ASN A 403 2.67 -25.73 10.18
C ASN A 403 4.19 -25.76 10.41
N ILE A 404 4.90 -24.79 9.83
CA ILE A 404 6.33 -24.57 10.07
C ILE A 404 6.47 -23.56 11.21
N ASN A 405 7.63 -23.54 11.87
CA ASN A 405 7.97 -22.50 12.84
C ASN A 405 9.38 -22.00 12.51
N VAL A 406 9.45 -20.97 11.66
CA VAL A 406 10.72 -20.40 11.21
C VAL A 406 11.02 -19.15 12.02
N SER A 407 12.05 -19.23 12.85
CA SER A 407 12.57 -18.04 13.54
C SER A 407 13.23 -17.10 12.54
N MET A 408 13.00 -15.80 12.72
CA MET A 408 13.50 -14.76 11.82
C MET A 408 14.82 -14.12 12.27
N ASP A 409 15.36 -14.56 13.41
CA ASP A 409 16.68 -14.15 13.95
C ASP A 409 17.86 -14.87 13.27
N LYS A 410 17.57 -15.86 12.42
CA LYS A 410 18.55 -16.70 11.72
C LYS A 410 18.22 -16.80 10.24
N ALA A 411 19.22 -17.17 9.45
CA ALA A 411 19.04 -17.45 8.04
C ALA A 411 18.02 -18.59 7.84
N ILE A 412 17.03 -18.33 7.00
CA ILE A 412 16.05 -19.32 6.56
C ILE A 412 16.72 -20.17 5.47
N ASN A 413 16.49 -21.48 5.48
CA ASN A 413 16.88 -22.37 4.38
C ASN A 413 15.72 -23.33 4.10
N ILE A 414 14.98 -23.07 3.03
CA ILE A 414 13.87 -23.90 2.57
C ILE A 414 14.09 -24.22 1.10
N GLN A 415 14.07 -25.50 0.76
CA GLN A 415 14.25 -25.96 -0.60
C GLN A 415 13.12 -26.89 -1.01
N TRP A 416 12.75 -26.88 -2.30
CA TRP A 416 11.85 -27.89 -2.86
C TRP A 416 12.44 -28.56 -4.12
N SER A 417 11.92 -29.74 -4.41
CA SER A 417 12.33 -30.56 -5.55
C SER A 417 11.15 -30.87 -6.47
N TYR A 418 11.45 -31.05 -7.75
CA TYR A 418 10.48 -31.46 -8.76
C TYR A 418 10.67 -32.93 -9.10
N LYS A 419 9.62 -33.54 -9.64
CA LYS A 419 9.73 -34.86 -10.26
C LYS A 419 10.77 -34.80 -11.39
N GLN A 420 11.85 -35.57 -11.29
CA GLN A 420 12.79 -35.67 -12.39
C GLN A 420 12.07 -36.27 -13.60
N ASN A 421 11.98 -35.51 -14.70
CA ASN A 421 11.66 -36.12 -15.99
C ASN A 421 12.84 -37.02 -16.34
N LYS A 422 12.61 -38.34 -16.41
CA LYS A 422 13.56 -39.27 -17.03
C LYS A 422 13.84 -38.72 -18.44
N ARG A 423 15.00 -38.10 -18.65
CA ARG A 423 15.52 -37.89 -19.99
C ARG A 423 15.68 -39.28 -20.58
N VAL A 424 14.89 -39.60 -21.60
CA VAL A 424 15.20 -40.72 -22.48
C VAL A 424 16.59 -40.42 -23.02
N ALA A 425 17.58 -41.19 -22.58
CA ALA A 425 18.92 -41.14 -23.14
C ALA A 425 18.78 -41.54 -24.61
N GLY A 426 18.75 -40.54 -25.50
CA GLY A 426 18.89 -40.77 -26.92
C GLY A 426 20.27 -41.35 -27.14
N THR A 427 20.32 -42.65 -27.40
CA THR A 427 21.49 -43.37 -27.86
C THR A 427 21.94 -42.71 -29.17
N PHE A 428 22.94 -41.84 -29.10
CA PHE A 428 23.67 -41.41 -30.30
C PHE A 428 24.55 -42.58 -30.73
N THR A 429 24.04 -43.39 -31.65
CA THR A 429 24.83 -44.33 -32.41
C THR A 429 25.81 -43.51 -33.26
N ARG A 430 27.10 -43.53 -32.92
CA ARG A 430 28.17 -43.08 -33.80
C ARG A 430 28.13 -43.94 -35.07
N LEU A 431 27.75 -43.34 -36.20
CA LEU A 431 28.11 -43.87 -37.51
C LEU A 431 29.51 -43.33 -37.83
N SER A 432 30.48 -44.23 -37.85
CA SER A 432 31.77 -44.04 -38.50
C SER A 432 31.56 -44.03 -40.01
N GLY A 433 32.00 -42.95 -40.66
CA GLY A 433 32.20 -42.81 -42.09
C GLY A 433 33.48 -42.01 -42.31
#